data_AF-A0A3B8VUQ6-F1
#
_entry.id   AF-A0A3B8VUQ6-F1
#
_cell.length_a   1.000
_cell.length_b   1.000
_cell.length_c   1.000
_cell.angle_alpha   90.00
_cell.angle_beta   90.00
_cell.angle_gamma   90.00
#
_symmetry.space_group_name_H-M   'P 1'
#
loop_
_entity.id
_entity.type
_entity.pdbx_description
1 polymer ?
#
loop_
_entity_poly.entity_id
_entity_poly.type
_entity_poly.pdbx_seq_one_letter_code
_entity_poly.pdbx_strand_id
1 'polypeptide(L)'
;QVLLEPESYPILAHCTAGKDRTGITAALVLDLAGVATETISEDYAMSSASVDQLYDYIVDVGRRPEGTPEAAKSRMITKRQYMDDFLSLLYQKYGNAEGYIKNLGFTDSDVSPIREFLLV
;
A
#
# COMPACT_ATOMS: atom_id res chain seq x y z
N GLN A 1 7.05 -9.22 11.07
CA GLN A 1 8.31 -9.88 11.45
C GLN A 1 9.47 -9.30 10.66
N VAL A 2 9.50 -9.34 9.32
CA VAL A 2 10.61 -8.73 8.54
C VAL A 2 10.93 -7.25 8.86
N LEU A 3 9.92 -6.43 9.20
CA LEU A 3 10.12 -5.02 9.60
C LEU A 3 10.85 -4.87 10.95
N LEU A 4 10.92 -5.93 11.77
CA LEU A 4 11.55 -5.95 13.08
C LEU A 4 13.04 -6.31 13.02
N GLU A 5 13.53 -6.72 11.85
CA GLU A 5 14.88 -7.25 11.63
C GLU A 5 15.73 -6.16 10.94
N PRO A 6 16.61 -5.45 11.66
CA PRO A 6 17.45 -4.38 11.08
C PRO A 6 18.27 -4.85 9.86
N GLU A 7 18.76 -6.08 9.90
CA GLU A 7 19.52 -6.73 8.83
C GLU A 7 18.71 -7.00 7.55
N SER A 8 17.37 -6.97 7.64
CA SER A 8 16.47 -7.16 6.51
C SER A 8 16.26 -5.88 5.68
N TYR A 9 16.81 -4.73 6.12
CA TYR A 9 16.75 -3.47 5.38
C TYR A 9 17.90 -3.36 4.36
N PRO A 10 17.65 -2.79 3.16
CA PRO A 10 16.39 -2.20 2.68
C PRO A 10 15.37 -3.23 2.20
N ILE A 11 14.07 -2.95 2.42
CA ILE A 11 12.96 -3.85 2.10
C ILE A 11 12.23 -3.42 0.82
N LEU A 12 12.01 -4.37 -0.09
CA LEU A 12 11.12 -4.21 -1.25
C LEU A 12 9.85 -5.04 -1.06
N ALA A 13 8.70 -4.37 -0.94
CA ALA A 13 7.40 -5.01 -0.95
C ALA A 13 6.74 -4.87 -2.34
N HIS A 14 6.31 -5.98 -2.94
CA HIS A 14 5.65 -5.94 -4.24
C HIS A 14 4.49 -6.93 -4.33
N CYS A 15 3.61 -6.68 -5.29
CA CYS A 15 2.62 -7.64 -5.75
C CYS A 15 2.77 -7.84 -7.26
N THR A 16 1.70 -8.19 -7.98
CA THR A 16 1.75 -8.33 -9.44
C THR A 16 1.87 -6.98 -10.14
N ALA A 17 1.04 -6.01 -9.74
CA ALA A 17 0.98 -4.69 -10.36
C ALA A 17 1.67 -3.59 -9.53
N GLY A 18 2.03 -3.90 -8.27
CA GLY A 18 2.58 -2.92 -7.33
C GLY A 18 1.58 -1.91 -6.77
N LYS A 19 0.27 -2.14 -6.91
CA LYS A 19 -0.77 -1.13 -6.63
C LYS A 19 -1.60 -1.40 -5.37
N ASP A 20 -2.55 -2.32 -5.42
CA ASP A 20 -3.56 -2.42 -4.34
C ASP A 20 -3.02 -3.08 -3.08
N ARG A 21 -2.54 -4.33 -3.19
CA ARG A 21 -1.97 -5.05 -2.03
C ARG A 21 -0.70 -4.37 -1.53
N THR A 22 0.16 -3.94 -2.44
CA THR A 22 1.36 -3.17 -2.12
C THR A 22 1.01 -1.84 -1.47
N GLY A 23 0.03 -1.11 -2.02
CA GLY A 23 -0.42 0.17 -1.50
C GLY A 23 -1.02 0.07 -0.11
N ILE A 24 -1.83 -0.96 0.18
CA ILE A 24 -2.33 -1.24 1.53
C ILE A 24 -1.16 -1.53 2.48
N THR A 25 -0.19 -2.35 2.08
CA THR A 25 1.00 -2.62 2.90
C THR A 25 1.79 -1.34 3.17
N ALA A 26 2.04 -0.52 2.14
CA ALA A 26 2.73 0.76 2.28
C ALA A 26 1.95 1.72 3.20
N ALA A 27 0.64 1.83 3.02
CA ALA A 27 -0.23 2.67 3.84
C ALA A 27 -0.17 2.29 5.32
N LEU A 28 -0.23 1.00 5.65
CA LEU A 28 -0.09 0.53 7.03
C LEU A 28 1.27 0.90 7.62
N VAL A 29 2.36 0.76 6.86
CA VAL A 29 3.71 1.09 7.32
C VAL A 29 3.89 2.61 7.50
N LEU A 30 3.40 3.41 6.57
CA LEU A 30 3.45 4.88 6.63
C LEU A 30 2.61 5.42 7.80
N ASP A 31 1.42 4.87 8.01
CA ASP A 31 0.55 5.22 9.14
C ASP A 31 1.20 4.85 10.49
N LEU A 32 1.84 3.67 10.57
CA LEU A 32 2.64 3.29 11.73
C LEU A 32 3.78 4.27 11.99
N ALA A 33 4.42 4.78 10.94
CA ALA A 33 5.47 5.80 11.02
C ALA A 33 4.93 7.22 11.32
N GLY A 34 3.60 7.41 11.45
CA GLY A 34 2.99 8.68 11.78
C GLY A 34 2.83 9.65 10.61
N VAL A 35 2.90 9.15 9.36
CA VAL A 35 2.67 9.96 8.16
C VAL A 35 1.19 10.35 8.07
N ALA A 36 0.91 11.57 7.63
CA ALA A 36 -0.47 12.06 7.47
C ALA A 36 -1.25 11.24 6.43
N THR A 37 -2.51 10.93 6.72
CA THR A 37 -3.40 10.16 5.83
C THR A 37 -3.51 10.75 4.43
N GLU A 38 -3.49 12.09 4.33
CA GLU A 38 -3.49 12.82 3.07
C GLU A 38 -2.29 12.45 2.18
N THR A 39 -1.09 12.43 2.78
CA THR A 39 0.15 12.04 2.10
C THR A 39 0.13 10.57 1.69
N ILE A 40 -0.42 9.69 2.53
CA ILE A 40 -0.56 8.26 2.22
C ILE A 40 -1.50 8.06 1.01
N SER A 41 -2.63 8.75 0.99
CA SER A 41 -3.58 8.69 -0.12
C SER A 41 -3.02 9.27 -1.42
N GLU A 42 -2.21 10.32 -1.34
CA GLU A 42 -1.50 10.90 -2.48
C GLU A 42 -0.46 9.93 -3.05
N ASP A 43 0.37 9.32 -2.21
CA ASP A 43 1.36 8.30 -2.61
C ASP A 43 0.69 7.13 -3.34
N TYR A 44 -0.40 6.59 -2.79
CA TYR A 44 -1.17 5.54 -3.45
C TYR A 44 -1.69 5.96 -4.83
N ALA A 45 -2.17 7.20 -4.96
CA ALA A 45 -2.73 7.71 -6.21
C ALA A 45 -1.67 7.84 -7.32
N MET A 46 -0.39 8.08 -6.96
CA MET A 46 0.71 8.17 -7.92
C MET A 46 0.92 6.88 -8.73
N SER A 47 0.52 5.72 -8.20
CA SER A 47 0.58 4.43 -8.90
C SER A 47 -0.25 4.38 -10.20
N SER A 48 -1.18 5.33 -10.38
CA SER A 48 -1.96 5.47 -11.61
C SER A 48 -1.11 5.87 -12.82
N ALA A 49 0.04 6.51 -12.61
CA ALA A 49 0.95 6.90 -13.69
C ALA A 49 1.49 5.69 -14.48
N SER A 50 1.53 4.51 -13.86
CA SER A 50 2.03 3.28 -14.48
C SER A 50 0.93 2.43 -15.15
N VAL A 51 -0.30 2.93 -15.27
CA VAL A 51 -1.42 2.16 -15.86
C VAL A 51 -1.18 1.79 -17.32
N ASP A 52 -0.68 2.72 -18.13
CA ASP A 52 -0.40 2.44 -19.54
C ASP A 52 0.67 1.35 -19.68
N GLN A 53 1.79 1.50 -18.96
CA GLN A 53 2.87 0.51 -18.95
C GLN A 53 2.40 -0.87 -18.47
N LEU A 54 1.56 -0.92 -17.43
CA LEU A 54 0.99 -2.17 -16.95
C LEU A 54 0.09 -2.82 -17.99
N TYR A 55 -0.76 -2.03 -18.65
CA TYR A 55 -1.66 -2.53 -19.68
C TYR A 55 -0.87 -3.14 -20.84
N ASP A 56 0.14 -2.42 -21.32
CA ASP A 56 1.00 -2.86 -22.42
C ASP A 56 1.74 -4.16 -22.05
N TYR A 57 2.30 -4.24 -20.84
CA TYR A 57 2.92 -5.47 -20.34
C TYR A 57 1.93 -6.65 -20.31
N ILE A 58 0.71 -6.44 -19.82
CA ILE A 58 -0.31 -7.50 -19.74
C ILE A 58 -0.67 -8.02 -21.14
N VAL A 59 -0.78 -7.13 -22.12
CA VAL A 59 -1.05 -7.50 -23.52
C VAL A 59 0.13 -8.24 -24.13
N ASP A 60 1.36 -7.77 -23.90
CA ASP A 60 2.60 -8.37 -24.44
C ASP A 60 2.80 -9.81 -23.94
N VAL A 61 2.50 -10.08 -22.67
CA VAL A 61 2.53 -11.45 -22.10
C VAL A 61 1.33 -12.32 -22.52
N GLY A 62 0.55 -11.88 -23.52
CA GLY A 62 -0.51 -12.65 -24.14
C GLY A 62 -1.84 -12.67 -23.38
N ARG A 63 -1.99 -11.88 -22.31
CA ARG A 63 -3.28 -11.76 -21.61
C ARG A 63 -4.16 -10.75 -22.34
N ARG A 64 -5.48 -10.97 -22.25
CA ARG A 64 -6.48 -10.10 -22.86
C ARG A 64 -7.37 -9.52 -21.77
N PRO A 65 -7.12 -8.29 -21.31
CA PRO A 65 -8.02 -7.59 -20.41
C PRO A 65 -9.42 -7.52 -21.02
N GLU A 66 -10.43 -7.73 -20.19
CA GLU A 66 -11.84 -7.67 -20.62
C GLU A 66 -12.23 -6.26 -21.10
N GLY A 67 -13.07 -6.18 -22.14
CA GLY A 67 -13.57 -4.91 -22.68
C GLY A 67 -12.57 -4.15 -23.56
N THR A 68 -12.83 -2.85 -23.76
CA THR A 68 -11.92 -1.99 -24.55
C THR A 68 -10.65 -1.64 -23.76
N PRO A 69 -9.55 -1.25 -24.41
CA PRO A 69 -8.35 -0.77 -23.72
C PRO A 69 -8.64 0.32 -22.69
N GLU A 70 -9.51 1.27 -23.01
CA GLU A 70 -9.89 2.38 -22.14
C GLU A 70 -10.64 1.88 -20.90
N ALA A 71 -11.59 0.97 -21.08
CA ALA A 71 -12.35 0.36 -19.99
C ALA A 71 -11.46 -0.50 -19.09
N ALA A 72 -10.47 -1.19 -19.65
CA ALA A 72 -9.49 -1.95 -18.89
C ALA A 72 -8.56 -1.04 -18.09
N LYS A 73 -7.98 -0.01 -18.72
CA LYS A 73 -7.09 0.96 -18.07
C LYS A 73 -7.81 1.72 -16.95
N SER A 74 -9.05 2.13 -17.16
CA SER A 74 -9.88 2.80 -16.13
C SER A 74 -10.03 1.97 -14.85
N ARG A 75 -10.13 0.65 -14.97
CA ARG A 75 -10.18 -0.27 -13.81
C ARG A 75 -8.84 -0.48 -13.11
N MET A 76 -7.73 -0.12 -13.76
CA MET A 76 -6.37 -0.25 -13.21
C MET A 76 -5.88 1.01 -12.49
N ILE A 77 -6.68 2.08 -12.49
CA ILE A 77 -6.40 3.35 -11.84
C ILE A 77 -6.52 3.20 -10.32
N THR A 78 -5.53 3.70 -9.59
CA THR A 78 -5.54 3.85 -8.14
C THR A 78 -6.10 5.21 -7.77
N LYS A 79 -7.42 5.30 -7.60
CA LYS A 79 -8.05 6.56 -7.20
C LYS A 79 -7.71 6.87 -5.75
N ARG A 80 -7.35 8.12 -5.45
CA ARG A 80 -7.13 8.62 -4.07
C ARG A 80 -8.23 8.17 -3.11
N GLN A 81 -9.49 8.27 -3.54
CA GLN A 81 -10.67 7.84 -2.79
C GLN A 81 -10.60 6.40 -2.28
N TYR A 82 -10.00 5.47 -3.04
CA TYR A 82 -9.90 4.07 -2.60
C TYR A 82 -9.01 3.93 -1.36
N MET A 83 -7.95 4.73 -1.27
CA MET A 83 -7.11 4.77 -0.07
C MET A 83 -7.80 5.55 1.05
N ASP A 84 -8.50 6.64 0.74
CA ASP A 84 -9.29 7.37 1.75
C ASP A 84 -10.34 6.47 2.42
N ASP A 85 -11.05 5.66 1.63
CA ASP A 85 -12.05 4.71 2.11
C ASP A 85 -11.41 3.62 2.98
N PHE A 86 -10.23 3.12 2.56
CA PHE A 86 -9.46 2.15 3.33
C PHE A 86 -9.00 2.72 4.67
N LEU A 87 -8.38 3.90 4.68
CA LEU A 87 -7.91 4.56 5.90
C LEU A 87 -9.08 4.90 6.82
N SER A 88 -10.21 5.37 6.27
CA SER A 88 -11.43 5.61 7.05
C SER A 88 -11.91 4.34 7.74
N LEU A 89 -11.93 3.21 7.03
CA LEU A 89 -12.32 1.91 7.59
C LEU A 89 -11.33 1.40 8.64
N LEU A 90 -10.02 1.58 8.39
CA LEU A 90 -8.94 1.23 9.31
C LEU A 90 -9.11 1.98 10.64
N TYR A 91 -9.25 3.30 10.57
CA TYR A 91 -9.42 4.16 11.73
C TYR A 91 -10.73 3.85 12.47
N GLN A 92 -11.84 3.64 11.75
CA GLN A 92 -13.12 3.29 12.36
C GLN A 92 -13.06 1.97 13.15
N LYS A 93 -12.35 0.96 12.64
CA LYS A 93 -12.32 -0.38 13.24
C LYS A 93 -11.22 -0.57 14.27
N TYR A 94 -10.08 0.08 14.08
CA TYR A 94 -8.86 -0.20 14.83
C TYR A 94 -8.20 1.05 15.42
N GLY A 95 -8.73 2.23 15.15
CA GLY A 95 -8.14 3.51 15.57
C GLY A 95 -7.03 3.99 14.64
N ASN A 96 -6.14 3.10 14.19
CA ASN A 96 -5.06 3.35 13.22
C ASN A 96 -4.37 2.01 12.85
N ALA A 97 -3.25 2.05 12.12
CA ALA A 97 -2.45 0.88 11.78
C ALA A 97 -1.84 0.20 13.01
N GLU A 98 -1.45 0.96 14.05
CA GLU A 98 -0.93 0.41 15.31
C GLU A 98 -1.98 -0.48 16.00
N GLY A 99 -3.21 0.00 16.13
CA GLY A 99 -4.32 -0.78 16.68
C GLY A 99 -4.63 -2.02 15.83
N TYR A 100 -4.51 -1.91 14.50
CA TYR A 100 -4.70 -3.05 13.61
C TYR A 100 -3.63 -4.14 13.83
N ILE A 101 -2.35 -3.80 13.85
CA ILE A 101 -1.28 -4.80 14.05
C ILE A 101 -1.28 -5.37 15.47
N LYS A 102 -1.64 -4.57 16.48
CA LYS A 102 -1.83 -5.07 17.86
C LYS A 102 -2.95 -6.10 17.93
N ASN A 103 -4.04 -5.90 17.18
CA ASN A 103 -5.10 -6.89 17.04
C ASN A 103 -4.63 -8.20 16.35
N LEU A 104 -3.50 -8.18 15.63
CA LEU A 104 -2.84 -9.36 15.06
C LEU A 104 -1.85 -10.03 16.03
N GLY A 105 -1.70 -9.51 17.25
CA GLY A 105 -0.82 -10.07 18.28
C GLY A 105 0.54 -9.39 18.43
N PHE A 106 0.77 -8.25 17.75
CA PHE A 106 1.98 -7.45 17.97
C PHE A 106 1.89 -6.65 19.29
N THR A 107 3.04 -6.44 19.91
CA THR A 107 3.19 -5.73 21.19
C THR A 107 3.84 -4.37 21.00
N ASP A 108 3.81 -3.51 22.02
CA ASP A 108 4.52 -2.21 22.00
C ASP A 108 6.02 -2.35 21.73
N SER A 109 6.63 -3.43 22.24
CA SER A 109 8.04 -3.78 21.98
C SER A 109 8.31 -4.18 20.54
N ASP A 110 7.29 -4.64 19.80
CA ASP A 110 7.42 -4.90 18.36
C ASP A 110 7.24 -3.61 17.55
N VAL A 111 6.31 -2.73 17.93
CA VAL A 111 5.99 -1.54 17.13
C VAL A 111 7.06 -0.46 17.23
N SER A 112 7.63 -0.25 18.41
CA SER A 112 8.56 0.87 18.67
C SER A 112 9.81 0.81 17.76
N PRO A 113 10.49 -0.35 17.58
CA PRO A 113 11.64 -0.45 16.68
C PRO A 113 11.31 -0.14 15.21
N ILE A 114 10.11 -0.49 14.73
CA ILE A 114 9.70 -0.21 13.34
C ILE A 114 9.72 1.29 13.06
N ARG A 115 9.24 2.11 14.02
CA ARG A 115 9.27 3.57 13.89
C ARG A 115 10.69 4.10 13.85
N GLU A 116 11.56 3.57 14.71
CA GLU A 116 12.97 3.98 14.79
C GLU A 116 13.75 3.65 13.52
N PHE A 117 13.46 2.52 12.87
CA PHE A 117 14.17 2.12 11.64
C PHE A 117 13.74 2.91 10.40
N LEU A 118 12.51 3.42 10.39
CA LEU A 118 11.91 4.09 9.22
C LEU A 118 12.02 5.62 9.27
N LEU A 119 12.24 6.20 10.44
CA LEU A 119 12.36 7.65 10.63
C LEU A 119 13.83 8.03 10.85
N VAL A 120 14.24 9.18 10.29
CA VAL A 120 15.58 9.77 10.42
C VAL A 120 15.56 10.93 11.41
#